data_AF-A0A1Y5HQR2-F1
#
_entry.id   AF-A0A1Y5HQR2-F1
#
_cell.length_a   1.000
_cell.length_b   1.000
_cell.length_c   1.000
_cell.angle_alpha   90.00
_cell.angle_beta   90.00
_cell.angle_gamma   90.00
#
_symmetry.space_group_name_H-M   'P 1'
#
loop_
_entity.id
_entity.type
_entity.pdbx_description
1 polymer ?
#
loop_
_entity_poly.entity_id
_entity_poly.type
_entity_poly.pdbx_seq_one_letter_code
_entity_poly.pdbx_strand_id
1 'polypeptide(L)'
;MSNENYLANPLIHTDRKLGASNSQWVQSFDCTHMRPLIICRGPIRKEAMDVFDEMGIHNYGILLSEKDSITYQNALAPELRKLTDPSRIHRVPDYSGADKSERAQRIQQIINIAHTNGYNAIFAGYGFMSEDAEMVEAMENAGLNFMGPCSYTQRSAGMKDSAKRTALATGVSVTPGVNNATSQALFAKYGKSDKDLEKCAKSNKLEVDFSACNDDEEKALVLLAASYAAGIDIIDATDIGLALQIEAKRMLTEKPNNRFRLKAIAGGGGKGQRILQSANSYEGATLEDKVEKAAACVPSLVVECLIELKTNGVGDNKNVLIEMNIDTTRHQEIQVIGNGDWCMTMGGRDCSLQMHEQKLLEVSVTEEELNEA
;
A
#
# COMPACT_ATOMS: atom_id res chain seq x y z
N MET A 1 20.43 -11.43 24.74
CA MET A 1 19.42 -11.99 25.65
C MET A 1 19.26 -13.46 25.29
N SER A 2 19.09 -14.36 26.27
CA SER A 2 18.84 -15.78 26.01
C SER A 2 17.48 -15.93 25.31
N ASN A 3 17.43 -16.66 24.19
CA ASN A 3 16.16 -16.95 23.48
C ASN A 3 15.29 -17.97 24.25
N GLU A 4 15.74 -18.44 25.42
CA GLU A 4 15.04 -19.45 26.22
C GLU A 4 13.64 -19.02 26.61
N ASN A 5 13.40 -17.74 26.91
CA ASN A 5 12.04 -17.27 27.23
C ASN A 5 11.07 -17.40 26.05
N TYR A 6 11.56 -17.29 24.81
CA TYR A 6 10.74 -17.48 23.61
C TYR A 6 10.51 -18.99 23.36
N LEU A 7 11.58 -19.79 23.40
CA LEU A 7 11.53 -21.23 23.15
C LEU A 7 10.83 -22.03 24.26
N ALA A 8 10.73 -21.48 25.47
CA ALA A 8 10.04 -22.10 26.60
C ALA A 8 8.66 -21.48 26.86
N ASN A 9 8.16 -20.59 26.00
CA ASN A 9 6.85 -19.97 26.21
C ASN A 9 5.74 -20.99 25.88
N PRO A 10 4.98 -21.47 26.88
CA PRO A 10 3.96 -22.48 26.66
C PRO A 10 2.84 -21.98 25.72
N LEU A 11 2.57 -20.68 25.68
CA LEU A 11 1.55 -20.10 24.80
C LEU A 11 1.97 -20.15 23.32
N ILE A 12 3.27 -20.10 23.03
CA ILE A 12 3.79 -20.18 21.66
C ILE A 12 3.68 -21.61 21.13
N HIS A 13 3.86 -22.60 22.01
CA HIS A 13 3.92 -24.03 21.66
C HIS A 13 2.67 -24.84 22.05
N THR A 14 1.59 -24.17 22.46
CA THR A 14 0.31 -24.84 22.74
C THR A 14 -0.27 -25.42 21.45
N ASP A 15 -1.00 -26.54 21.56
CA ASP A 15 -1.72 -27.12 20.43
C ASP A 15 -2.71 -26.11 19.84
N ARG A 16 -2.52 -25.76 18.57
CA ARG A 16 -3.33 -24.77 17.84
C ARG A 16 -4.53 -25.42 17.13
N LYS A 17 -4.73 -26.73 17.26
CA LYS A 17 -5.85 -27.47 16.65
C LYS A 17 -7.10 -27.39 17.52
N LEU A 18 -7.77 -26.24 17.44
CA LEU A 18 -8.88 -25.90 18.33
C LEU A 18 -10.13 -26.78 18.15
N GLY A 19 -10.30 -27.42 16.99
CA GLY A 19 -11.43 -28.33 16.72
C GLY A 19 -11.50 -29.57 17.62
N ALA A 20 -10.39 -29.97 18.25
CA ALA A 20 -10.35 -31.10 19.18
C ALA A 20 -10.65 -30.71 20.64
N SER A 21 -10.91 -29.43 20.92
CA SER A 21 -11.17 -28.94 22.28
C SER A 21 -12.49 -29.49 22.85
N ASN A 22 -12.57 -29.65 24.17
CA ASN A 22 -13.82 -30.01 24.86
C ASN A 22 -14.81 -28.84 25.01
N SER A 23 -14.39 -27.62 24.67
CA SER A 23 -15.22 -26.42 24.76
C SER A 23 -15.81 -26.06 23.39
N GLN A 24 -17.14 -26.02 23.28
CA GLN A 24 -17.83 -25.62 22.06
C GLN A 24 -17.43 -24.20 21.61
N TRP A 25 -17.17 -23.29 22.55
CA TRP A 25 -16.69 -21.95 22.23
C TRP A 25 -15.31 -22.00 21.59
N VAL A 26 -14.37 -22.80 22.10
CA VAL A 26 -13.03 -22.96 21.50
C VAL A 26 -13.12 -23.61 20.11
N GLN A 27 -13.96 -24.64 19.96
CA GLN A 27 -14.20 -25.31 18.68
C GLN A 27 -14.73 -24.34 17.60
N SER A 28 -15.45 -23.28 17.98
CA SER A 28 -15.92 -22.28 17.01
C SER A 28 -14.80 -21.51 16.30
N PHE A 29 -13.57 -21.57 16.81
CA PHE A 29 -12.36 -21.03 16.18
C PHE A 29 -11.57 -22.07 15.38
N ASP A 30 -12.15 -23.25 15.12
CA ASP A 30 -11.51 -24.26 14.30
C ASP A 30 -11.37 -23.81 12.84
N CYS A 31 -10.14 -23.83 12.33
CA CYS A 31 -9.82 -23.45 10.96
C CYS A 31 -9.48 -24.66 10.07
N THR A 32 -9.56 -25.90 10.54
CA THR A 32 -9.14 -27.09 9.77
C THR A 32 -9.87 -27.28 8.43
N HIS A 33 -11.06 -26.69 8.30
CA HIS A 33 -11.87 -26.67 7.09
C HIS A 33 -11.34 -25.71 6.00
N MET A 34 -10.41 -24.81 6.35
CA MET A 34 -9.80 -23.90 5.38
C MET A 34 -8.92 -24.66 4.38
N ARG A 35 -8.90 -24.16 3.14
CA ARG A 35 -8.08 -24.66 2.05
C ARG A 35 -7.40 -23.47 1.36
N PRO A 36 -6.38 -22.85 1.99
CA PRO A 36 -5.75 -21.65 1.45
C PRO A 36 -4.91 -21.91 0.20
N LEU A 37 -4.93 -21.00 -0.76
CA LEU A 37 -3.93 -20.89 -1.82
C LEU A 37 -2.93 -19.78 -1.44
N ILE A 38 -1.67 -20.14 -1.25
CA ILE A 38 -0.60 -19.21 -0.90
C ILE A 38 0.00 -18.62 -2.17
N ILE A 39 -0.11 -17.29 -2.33
CA ILE A 39 0.30 -16.56 -3.53
C ILE A 39 1.54 -15.68 -3.32
N CYS A 40 2.22 -15.82 -2.18
CA CYS A 40 3.50 -15.17 -1.87
C CYS A 40 4.67 -16.15 -1.97
N ARG A 41 5.91 -15.69 -1.72
CA ARG A 41 7.14 -16.48 -1.79
C ARG A 41 8.09 -16.18 -0.62
N GLY A 42 9.14 -17.00 -0.48
CA GLY A 42 10.22 -16.75 0.49
C GLY A 42 9.83 -17.09 1.93
N PRO A 43 10.47 -16.47 2.93
CA PRO A 43 10.26 -16.80 4.35
C PRO A 43 8.80 -16.74 4.79
N ILE A 44 8.04 -15.73 4.36
CA ILE A 44 6.62 -15.59 4.73
C ILE A 44 5.74 -16.73 4.24
N ARG A 45 6.02 -17.30 3.07
CA ARG A 45 5.33 -18.51 2.59
C ARG A 45 5.62 -19.67 3.54
N LYS A 46 6.91 -19.85 3.89
CA LYS A 46 7.35 -20.93 4.76
C LYS A 46 6.71 -20.83 6.15
N GLU A 47 6.69 -19.64 6.72
CA GLU A 47 6.04 -19.34 8.00
C GLU A 47 4.55 -19.63 7.95
N ALA A 48 3.84 -19.18 6.91
CA ALA A 48 2.42 -19.48 6.74
C ALA A 48 2.14 -20.99 6.66
N MET A 49 2.98 -21.74 5.95
CA MET A 49 2.87 -23.21 5.90
C MET A 49 3.04 -23.85 7.29
N ASP A 50 4.05 -23.42 8.07
CA ASP A 50 4.24 -23.97 9.43
C ASP A 50 3.04 -23.64 10.33
N VAL A 51 2.54 -22.39 10.28
CA VAL A 51 1.35 -21.98 11.06
C VAL A 51 0.11 -22.77 10.63
N PHE A 52 -0.11 -22.96 9.33
CA PHE A 52 -1.24 -23.75 8.83
C PHE A 52 -1.16 -25.21 9.30
N ASP A 53 0.01 -25.85 9.23
CA ASP A 53 0.20 -27.21 9.72
C ASP A 53 -0.04 -27.32 11.24
N GLU A 54 0.44 -26.34 12.01
CA GLU A 54 0.20 -26.25 13.45
C GLU A 54 -1.30 -26.09 13.78
N MET A 55 -2.04 -25.31 12.98
CA MET A 55 -3.49 -25.13 13.11
C MET A 55 -4.31 -26.31 12.55
N GLY A 56 -3.66 -27.31 11.92
CA GLY A 56 -4.34 -28.46 11.31
C GLY A 56 -4.91 -28.21 9.90
N ILE A 57 -4.53 -27.09 9.28
CA ILE A 57 -4.87 -26.74 7.89
C ILE A 57 -3.87 -27.44 6.98
N HIS A 58 -4.18 -28.66 6.54
CA HIS A 58 -3.25 -29.45 5.70
C HIS A 58 -3.51 -29.35 4.20
N ASN A 59 -4.66 -28.80 3.81
CA ASN A 59 -5.13 -28.74 2.42
C ASN A 59 -4.83 -27.39 1.74
N TYR A 60 -3.69 -26.77 2.05
CA TYR A 60 -3.26 -25.56 1.35
C TYR A 60 -2.51 -25.89 0.06
N GLY A 61 -2.61 -24.99 -0.93
CA GLY A 61 -1.81 -24.99 -2.16
C GLY A 61 -0.83 -23.84 -2.19
N ILE A 62 0.12 -23.88 -3.12
CA ILE A 62 1.03 -22.77 -3.38
C ILE A 62 1.05 -22.41 -4.87
N LEU A 63 1.22 -21.13 -5.16
CA LEU A 63 1.70 -20.70 -6.46
C LEU A 63 3.22 -20.80 -6.50
N LEU A 64 3.77 -21.32 -7.60
CA LEU A 64 5.19 -21.34 -7.88
C LEU A 64 5.46 -20.55 -9.15
N SER A 65 6.03 -19.37 -8.98
CA SER A 65 6.57 -18.60 -10.10
C SER A 65 7.68 -19.36 -10.80
N GLU A 66 7.77 -19.27 -12.13
CA GLU A 66 8.92 -19.78 -12.89
C GLU A 66 10.24 -19.19 -12.38
N LYS A 67 10.23 -17.93 -11.89
CA LYS A 67 11.41 -17.29 -11.29
C LYS A 67 11.90 -17.96 -9.99
N ASP A 68 11.05 -18.77 -9.36
CA ASP A 68 11.32 -19.47 -8.10
C ASP A 68 11.44 -20.98 -8.27
N SER A 69 11.30 -21.47 -9.50
CA SER A 69 11.40 -22.90 -9.79
C SER A 69 12.82 -23.40 -9.55
N ILE A 70 12.95 -24.53 -8.87
CA ILE A 70 14.21 -25.24 -8.61
C ILE A 70 14.97 -25.64 -9.89
N THR A 71 14.36 -25.48 -11.06
CA THR A 71 15.00 -25.65 -12.37
C THR A 71 15.99 -24.53 -12.70
N TYR A 72 15.97 -23.38 -12.00
CA TYR A 72 16.87 -22.26 -12.25
C TYR A 72 17.99 -22.20 -11.18
N GLN A 73 19.24 -21.97 -11.62
CA GLN A 73 20.46 -22.07 -10.77
C GLN A 73 20.48 -21.22 -9.50
N ASN A 74 19.69 -20.13 -9.43
CA ASN A 74 19.63 -19.21 -8.29
C ASN A 74 18.25 -19.17 -7.61
N ALA A 75 17.31 -20.01 -8.06
CA ALA A 75 15.98 -20.09 -7.50
C ALA A 75 15.96 -21.18 -6.41
N LEU A 76 15.66 -20.79 -5.18
CA LEU A 76 15.52 -21.71 -4.06
C LEU A 76 14.18 -21.45 -3.38
N ALA A 77 13.25 -22.38 -3.60
CA ALA A 77 12.05 -22.56 -2.79
C ALA A 77 12.27 -23.82 -1.92
N PRO A 78 13.12 -23.76 -0.87
CA PRO A 78 13.47 -24.93 -0.06
C PRO A 78 12.25 -25.61 0.58
N GLU A 79 11.18 -24.84 0.81
CA GLU A 79 9.89 -25.32 1.31
C GLU A 79 9.22 -26.34 0.39
N LEU A 80 9.53 -26.37 -0.91
CA LEU A 80 9.02 -27.39 -1.84
C LEU A 80 9.42 -28.80 -1.41
N ARG A 81 10.52 -28.97 -0.67
CA ARG A 81 10.93 -30.27 -0.15
C ARG A 81 9.98 -30.81 0.92
N LYS A 82 9.19 -29.94 1.57
CA LYS A 82 8.16 -30.33 2.55
C LYS A 82 6.82 -30.67 1.89
N LEU A 83 6.54 -30.12 0.70
CA LEU A 83 5.32 -30.42 -0.06
C LEU A 83 5.50 -31.74 -0.84
N THR A 84 5.00 -32.82 -0.25
CA THR A 84 5.12 -34.18 -0.82
C THR A 84 4.10 -34.48 -1.90
N ASP A 85 3.08 -33.64 -2.07
CA ASP A 85 2.04 -33.80 -3.08
C ASP A 85 2.20 -32.72 -4.16
N PRO A 86 2.66 -33.11 -5.36
CA PRO A 86 2.87 -32.18 -6.46
C PRO A 86 1.59 -31.51 -6.96
N SER A 87 0.41 -32.09 -6.72
CA SER A 87 -0.86 -31.51 -7.19
C SER A 87 -1.22 -30.20 -6.48
N ARG A 88 -0.58 -29.92 -5.33
CA ARG A 88 -0.75 -28.68 -4.57
C ARG A 88 0.19 -27.54 -5.01
N ILE A 89 1.00 -27.77 -6.05
CA ILE A 89 1.96 -26.79 -6.57
C ILE A 89 1.49 -26.30 -7.94
N HIS A 90 1.09 -25.04 -8.02
CA HIS A 90 0.50 -24.46 -9.22
C HIS A 90 1.48 -23.50 -9.87
N ARG A 91 1.97 -23.86 -11.06
CA ARG A 91 2.98 -23.06 -11.77
C ARG A 91 2.36 -21.87 -12.48
N VAL A 92 3.04 -20.74 -12.38
CA VAL A 92 2.62 -19.48 -12.97
C VAL A 92 3.86 -18.72 -13.47
N PRO A 93 3.80 -17.92 -14.54
CA PRO A 93 4.99 -17.20 -15.01
C PRO A 93 5.68 -16.28 -13.96
N ASP A 94 4.90 -15.65 -13.08
CA ASP A 94 5.31 -14.74 -12.01
C ASP A 94 4.13 -14.52 -11.02
N TYR A 95 4.23 -13.60 -10.05
CA TYR A 95 3.14 -13.41 -9.06
C TYR A 95 2.20 -12.24 -9.36
N SER A 96 2.56 -11.30 -10.25
CA SER A 96 1.88 -10.00 -10.34
C SER A 96 1.51 -9.53 -11.76
N GLY A 97 2.11 -10.09 -12.80
CA GLY A 97 2.13 -9.51 -14.15
C GLY A 97 3.11 -8.34 -14.26
N ALA A 98 3.60 -8.07 -15.47
CA ALA A 98 4.49 -6.94 -15.76
C ALA A 98 3.74 -5.62 -15.98
N ASP A 99 2.48 -5.69 -16.43
CA ASP A 99 1.59 -4.56 -16.69
C ASP A 99 0.16 -4.82 -16.18
N LYS A 100 -0.74 -3.86 -16.40
CA LYS A 100 -2.15 -3.94 -15.94
C LYS A 100 -2.92 -5.10 -16.59
N SER A 101 -2.68 -5.36 -17.88
CA SER A 101 -3.35 -6.44 -18.61
C SER A 101 -2.87 -7.80 -18.13
N GLU A 102 -1.56 -8.01 -18.02
CA GLU A 102 -0.98 -9.24 -17.48
C GLU A 102 -1.39 -9.47 -16.03
N ARG A 103 -1.54 -8.40 -15.23
CA ARG A 103 -2.04 -8.49 -13.86
C ARG A 103 -3.48 -8.96 -13.80
N ALA A 104 -4.36 -8.39 -14.62
CA ALA A 104 -5.75 -8.85 -14.71
C ALA A 104 -5.84 -10.33 -15.14
N GLN A 105 -5.01 -10.74 -16.09
CA GLN A 105 -4.88 -12.16 -16.49
C GLN A 105 -4.36 -13.02 -15.33
N ARG A 106 -3.39 -12.51 -14.55
CA ARG A 106 -2.86 -13.20 -13.36
C ARG A 106 -3.93 -13.42 -12.32
N ILE A 107 -4.69 -12.39 -11.99
CA ILE A 107 -5.82 -12.44 -11.06
C ILE A 107 -6.80 -13.54 -11.48
N GLN A 108 -7.21 -13.54 -12.75
CA GLN A 108 -8.13 -14.56 -13.26
C GLN A 108 -7.52 -15.97 -13.23
N GLN A 109 -6.23 -16.11 -13.54
CA GLN A 109 -5.53 -17.38 -13.43
C GLN A 109 -5.53 -17.91 -12.00
N ILE A 110 -5.29 -17.05 -11.00
CA ILE A 110 -5.31 -17.42 -9.57
C ILE A 110 -6.70 -17.88 -9.15
N ILE A 111 -7.75 -17.14 -9.53
CA ILE A 111 -9.16 -17.51 -9.27
C ILE A 111 -9.48 -18.88 -9.87
N ASN A 112 -9.09 -19.11 -11.13
CA ASN A 112 -9.32 -20.38 -11.81
C ASN A 112 -8.60 -21.54 -11.12
N ILE A 113 -7.35 -21.34 -10.69
CA ILE A 113 -6.59 -22.32 -9.91
C ILE A 113 -7.31 -22.61 -8.58
N ALA A 114 -7.79 -21.56 -7.89
CA ALA A 114 -8.50 -21.69 -6.64
C ALA A 114 -9.74 -22.58 -6.77
N HIS A 115 -10.64 -22.26 -7.71
CA HIS A 115 -11.85 -23.05 -7.92
C HIS A 115 -11.58 -24.46 -8.42
N THR A 116 -10.68 -24.63 -9.38
CA THR A 116 -10.38 -25.95 -9.97
C THR A 116 -9.86 -26.95 -8.92
N ASN A 117 -9.14 -26.46 -7.91
CA ASN A 117 -8.52 -27.29 -6.87
C ASN A 117 -9.26 -27.24 -5.52
N GLY A 118 -10.39 -26.53 -5.47
CA GLY A 118 -11.21 -26.39 -4.26
C GLY A 118 -10.53 -25.62 -3.13
N TYR A 119 -9.69 -24.63 -3.45
CA TYR A 119 -9.21 -23.67 -2.47
C TYR A 119 -10.31 -22.64 -2.16
N ASN A 120 -10.48 -22.29 -0.89
CA ASN A 120 -11.55 -21.38 -0.43
C ASN A 120 -11.01 -20.07 0.17
N ALA A 121 -9.69 -19.95 0.30
CA ALA A 121 -9.05 -18.76 0.83
C ALA A 121 -7.75 -18.44 0.08
N ILE A 122 -7.35 -17.17 0.07
CA ILE A 122 -6.12 -16.68 -0.55
C ILE A 122 -5.25 -16.05 0.53
N PHE A 123 -3.98 -16.47 0.62
CA PHE A 123 -2.99 -15.86 1.50
C PHE A 123 -1.87 -15.22 0.67
N ALA A 124 -1.74 -13.89 0.77
CA ALA A 124 -0.82 -13.11 -0.06
C ALA A 124 0.46 -12.65 0.66
N GLY A 125 0.62 -12.93 1.96
CA GLY A 125 1.78 -12.49 2.73
C GLY A 125 2.00 -10.98 2.64
N TYR A 126 3.24 -10.55 2.42
CA TYR A 126 3.61 -9.15 2.17
C TYR A 126 4.28 -8.98 0.80
N GLY A 127 4.18 -7.77 0.24
CA GLY A 127 4.70 -7.43 -1.07
C GLY A 127 3.90 -8.07 -2.21
N PHE A 128 4.41 -7.98 -3.44
CA PHE A 128 3.69 -8.38 -4.65
C PHE A 128 2.30 -7.72 -4.73
N MET A 129 1.24 -8.50 -4.60
CA MET A 129 -0.15 -8.07 -4.69
C MET A 129 -0.85 -8.05 -3.33
N SER A 130 -0.11 -8.15 -2.20
CA SER A 130 -0.73 -8.21 -0.86
C SER A 130 -1.60 -7.00 -0.51
N GLU A 131 -1.31 -5.85 -1.14
CA GLU A 131 -2.00 -4.57 -0.97
C GLU A 131 -2.73 -4.14 -2.26
N ASP A 132 -2.95 -5.08 -3.19
CA ASP A 132 -3.65 -4.81 -4.46
C ASP A 132 -5.17 -4.97 -4.26
N ALA A 133 -5.86 -3.84 -4.10
CA ALA A 133 -7.29 -3.83 -3.84
C ALA A 133 -8.14 -4.36 -5.00
N GLU A 134 -7.68 -4.23 -6.26
CA GLU A 134 -8.38 -4.80 -7.43
C GLU A 134 -8.33 -6.34 -7.38
N MET A 135 -7.19 -6.90 -6.98
CA MET A 135 -7.06 -8.34 -6.77
C MET A 135 -7.98 -8.83 -5.65
N VAL A 136 -7.99 -8.15 -4.49
CA VAL A 136 -8.85 -8.55 -3.37
C VAL A 136 -10.33 -8.49 -3.75
N GLU A 137 -10.75 -7.42 -4.43
CA GLU A 137 -12.13 -7.31 -4.94
C GLU A 137 -12.48 -8.45 -5.91
N ALA A 138 -11.55 -8.82 -6.80
CA ALA A 138 -11.77 -9.93 -7.70
C ALA A 138 -11.90 -11.28 -6.96
N MET A 139 -11.13 -11.50 -5.89
CA MET A 139 -11.27 -12.68 -5.03
C MET A 139 -12.61 -12.70 -4.29
N GLU A 140 -13.01 -11.56 -3.71
CA GLU A 140 -14.29 -11.40 -3.03
C GLU A 140 -15.47 -11.69 -3.97
N ASN A 141 -15.44 -11.12 -5.19
CA ASN A 141 -16.46 -11.35 -6.22
C ASN A 141 -16.50 -12.80 -6.72
N ALA A 142 -15.37 -13.51 -6.65
CA ALA A 142 -15.28 -14.94 -6.96
C ALA A 142 -15.75 -15.83 -5.80
N GLY A 143 -16.12 -15.27 -4.64
CA GLY A 143 -16.52 -16.02 -3.45
C GLY A 143 -15.34 -16.68 -2.73
N LEU A 144 -14.13 -16.16 -2.91
CA LEU A 144 -12.92 -16.60 -2.20
C LEU A 144 -12.67 -15.69 -1.00
N ASN A 145 -12.30 -16.28 0.14
CA ASN A 145 -11.92 -15.50 1.31
C ASN A 145 -10.50 -14.95 1.14
N PHE A 146 -10.32 -13.64 1.20
CA PHE A 146 -8.98 -13.06 1.28
C PHE A 146 -8.51 -13.01 2.74
N MET A 147 -7.34 -13.60 3.04
CA MET A 147 -6.75 -13.59 4.40
C MET A 147 -6.04 -12.25 4.65
N GLY A 148 -6.83 -11.19 4.80
CA GLY A 148 -6.37 -9.82 5.01
C GLY A 148 -7.55 -8.84 5.03
N PRO A 149 -7.30 -7.52 5.02
CA PRO A 149 -8.36 -6.53 4.94
C PRO A 149 -9.10 -6.63 3.60
N CYS A 150 -10.41 -6.36 3.62
CA CYS A 150 -11.27 -6.36 2.44
C CYS A 150 -10.87 -5.26 1.44
N SER A 151 -11.35 -5.38 0.20
CA SER A 151 -11.03 -4.47 -0.90
C SER A 151 -11.34 -3.00 -0.58
N TYR A 152 -12.44 -2.73 0.12
CA TYR A 152 -12.80 -1.39 0.60
C TYR A 152 -11.71 -0.81 1.50
N THR A 153 -11.31 -1.55 2.55
CA THR A 153 -10.27 -1.11 3.50
C THR A 153 -8.93 -0.90 2.79
N GLN A 154 -8.57 -1.79 1.86
CA GLN A 154 -7.34 -1.62 1.08
C GLN A 154 -7.35 -0.37 0.21
N ARG A 155 -8.47 -0.06 -0.46
CA ARG A 155 -8.61 1.21 -1.21
C ARG A 155 -8.49 2.42 -0.30
N SER A 156 -9.19 2.40 0.84
CA SER A 156 -9.20 3.52 1.78
C SER A 156 -7.83 3.79 2.40
N ALA A 157 -7.05 2.75 2.69
CA ALA A 157 -5.76 2.83 3.36
C ALA A 157 -4.55 2.92 2.41
N GLY A 158 -4.61 2.29 1.23
CA GLY A 158 -3.50 2.21 0.28
C GLY A 158 -3.18 3.54 -0.42
N MET A 159 -4.17 4.45 -0.49
CA MET A 159 -3.97 5.79 -1.04
C MET A 159 -3.55 6.76 0.07
N LYS A 160 -2.28 7.23 0.02
CA LYS A 160 -1.70 8.08 1.09
C LYS A 160 -2.50 9.34 1.41
N ASP A 161 -3.14 9.94 0.42
CA ASP A 161 -4.02 11.10 0.57
C ASP A 161 -5.31 10.74 1.32
N SER A 162 -5.99 9.66 0.92
CA SER A 162 -7.17 9.12 1.63
C SER A 162 -6.84 8.71 3.06
N ALA A 163 -5.71 8.04 3.27
CA ALA A 163 -5.23 7.63 4.58
C ALA A 163 -4.99 8.84 5.49
N LYS A 164 -4.36 9.90 4.97
CA LYS A 164 -4.17 11.15 5.72
C LYS A 164 -5.47 11.88 6.02
N ARG A 165 -6.41 11.91 5.06
CA ARG A 165 -7.74 12.51 5.28
C ARG A 165 -8.49 11.78 6.39
N THR A 166 -8.48 10.44 6.36
CA THR A 166 -9.05 9.59 7.40
C THR A 166 -8.38 9.86 8.76
N ALA A 167 -7.05 9.90 8.80
CA ALA A 167 -6.31 10.21 10.03
C ALA A 167 -6.74 11.56 10.62
N LEU A 168 -6.76 12.63 9.81
CA LEU A 168 -7.21 13.95 10.24
C LEU A 168 -8.66 13.95 10.74
N ALA A 169 -9.58 13.28 10.02
CA ALA A 169 -10.99 13.18 10.40
C ALA A 169 -11.19 12.44 11.74
N THR A 170 -10.27 11.54 12.09
CA THR A 170 -10.27 10.80 13.36
C THR A 170 -9.45 11.48 14.47
N GLY A 171 -8.93 12.68 14.23
CA GLY A 171 -8.12 13.42 15.20
C GLY A 171 -6.68 12.90 15.33
N VAL A 172 -6.21 12.07 14.39
CA VAL A 172 -4.82 11.60 14.32
C VAL A 172 -3.99 12.61 13.54
N SER A 173 -2.88 13.03 14.14
CA SER A 173 -1.93 13.96 13.54
C SER A 173 -1.26 13.36 12.30
N VAL A 174 -1.09 14.17 11.26
CA VAL A 174 -0.34 13.81 10.05
C VAL A 174 0.79 14.80 9.80
N THR A 175 1.81 14.39 9.05
CA THR A 175 2.88 15.28 8.62
C THR A 175 2.30 16.46 7.84
N PRO A 176 2.60 17.72 8.24
CA PRO A 176 2.14 18.91 7.53
C PRO A 176 2.58 18.90 6.07
N GLY A 177 1.64 19.21 5.16
CA GLY A 177 1.90 19.17 3.73
C GLY A 177 0.65 19.36 2.89
N VAL A 178 0.83 19.27 1.57
CA VAL A 178 -0.22 19.30 0.56
C VAL A 178 -0.41 17.91 -0.01
N ASN A 179 -1.63 17.39 0.05
CA ASN A 179 -1.97 16.04 -0.39
C ASN A 179 -2.89 16.00 -1.62
N ASN A 180 -3.39 17.15 -2.07
CA ASN A 180 -4.40 17.29 -3.13
C ASN A 180 -3.82 17.92 -4.41
N ALA A 181 -2.56 17.62 -4.75
CA ALA A 181 -1.86 18.23 -5.88
C ALA A 181 -2.58 18.03 -7.23
N THR A 182 -3.19 16.87 -7.43
CA THR A 182 -4.00 16.58 -8.63
C THR A 182 -5.25 17.45 -8.69
N SER A 183 -5.96 17.67 -7.58
CA SER A 183 -7.08 18.61 -7.52
C SER A 183 -6.61 20.04 -7.82
N GLN A 184 -5.47 20.47 -7.26
CA GLN A 184 -4.91 21.80 -7.55
C GLN A 184 -4.53 21.97 -9.03
N ALA A 185 -3.93 20.94 -9.63
CA ALA A 185 -3.59 20.93 -11.05
C ALA A 185 -4.84 21.00 -11.93
N LEU A 186 -5.89 20.25 -11.58
CA LEU A 186 -7.18 20.30 -12.26
C LEU A 186 -7.79 21.71 -12.19
N PHE A 187 -7.81 22.32 -11.00
CA PHE A 187 -8.33 23.67 -10.82
C PHE A 187 -7.51 24.72 -11.55
N ALA A 188 -6.18 24.61 -11.57
CA ALA A 188 -5.32 25.52 -12.30
C ALA A 188 -5.54 25.45 -13.82
N LYS A 189 -5.83 24.24 -14.34
CA LYS A 189 -6.02 24.00 -15.78
C LYS A 189 -7.43 24.34 -16.27
N TYR A 190 -8.45 23.99 -15.50
CA TYR A 190 -9.85 24.08 -15.95
C TYR A 190 -10.66 25.14 -15.22
N GLY A 191 -10.25 25.54 -14.02
CA GLY A 191 -11.06 26.35 -13.10
C GLY A 191 -11.70 25.49 -12.00
N LYS A 192 -12.11 26.15 -10.91
CA LYS A 192 -12.63 25.51 -9.70
C LYS A 192 -14.17 25.49 -9.63
N SER A 193 -14.86 26.30 -10.43
CA SER A 193 -16.31 26.41 -10.32
C SER A 193 -17.04 25.16 -10.84
N ASP A 194 -18.25 24.90 -10.35
CA ASP A 194 -19.08 23.78 -10.83
C ASP A 194 -19.23 23.78 -12.36
N LYS A 195 -19.37 24.96 -12.96
CA LYS A 195 -19.47 25.12 -14.42
C LYS A 195 -18.19 24.69 -15.14
N ASP A 196 -17.02 24.95 -14.53
CA ASP A 196 -15.73 24.58 -15.10
C ASP A 196 -15.53 23.06 -15.07
N LEU A 197 -15.84 22.45 -13.92
CA LEU A 197 -15.73 21.00 -13.74
C LEU A 197 -16.73 20.24 -14.62
N GLU A 198 -17.98 20.70 -14.71
CA GLU A 198 -18.96 20.15 -15.65
C GLU A 198 -18.53 20.28 -17.10
N LYS A 199 -17.95 21.44 -17.47
CA LYS A 199 -17.44 21.67 -18.83
C LYS A 199 -16.28 20.73 -19.14
N CYS A 200 -15.38 20.50 -18.18
CA CYS A 200 -14.30 19.53 -18.31
C CYS A 200 -14.86 18.11 -18.53
N ALA A 201 -15.82 17.68 -17.70
CA ALA A 201 -16.49 16.38 -17.85
C ALA A 201 -17.12 16.22 -19.24
N LYS A 202 -17.93 17.20 -19.67
CA LYS A 202 -18.62 17.20 -20.98
C LYS A 202 -17.64 17.18 -22.15
N SER A 203 -16.58 17.99 -22.10
CA SER A 203 -15.59 18.09 -23.18
C SER A 203 -14.78 16.79 -23.36
N ASN A 204 -14.59 16.05 -22.26
CA ASN A 204 -13.87 14.77 -22.26
C ASN A 204 -14.80 13.55 -22.29
N LYS A 205 -16.12 13.75 -22.45
CA LYS A 205 -17.14 12.68 -22.49
C LYS A 205 -17.13 11.77 -21.25
N LEU A 206 -16.94 12.38 -20.08
CA LEU A 206 -16.95 11.69 -18.79
C LEU A 206 -18.34 11.79 -18.15
N GLU A 207 -18.86 10.65 -17.70
CA GLU A 207 -20.06 10.60 -16.88
C GLU A 207 -19.66 10.73 -15.41
N VAL A 208 -20.04 11.84 -14.79
CA VAL A 208 -19.68 12.16 -13.41
C VAL A 208 -20.90 12.68 -12.67
N ASP A 209 -21.22 12.06 -11.53
CA ASP A 209 -22.24 12.56 -10.63
C ASP A 209 -21.59 13.40 -9.52
N PHE A 210 -21.75 14.72 -9.62
CA PHE A 210 -21.26 15.66 -8.61
C PHE A 210 -22.24 15.84 -7.44
N SER A 211 -23.45 15.30 -7.50
CA SER A 211 -24.50 15.56 -6.50
C SER A 211 -24.20 14.95 -5.13
N ALA A 212 -23.41 13.88 -5.11
CA ALA A 212 -22.97 13.20 -3.89
C ALA A 212 -21.70 13.80 -3.26
N CYS A 213 -21.10 14.84 -3.87
CA CYS A 213 -19.86 15.45 -3.38
C CYS A 213 -20.15 16.56 -2.37
N ASN A 214 -19.44 16.55 -1.24
CA ASN A 214 -19.59 17.51 -0.14
C ASN A 214 -18.83 18.82 -0.36
N ASP A 215 -17.72 18.77 -1.11
CA ASP A 215 -16.87 19.92 -1.37
C ASP A 215 -16.23 19.88 -2.77
N ASP A 216 -15.52 20.95 -3.13
CA ASP A 216 -14.89 21.09 -4.45
C ASP A 216 -13.75 20.07 -4.65
N GLU A 217 -13.09 19.64 -3.57
CA GLU A 217 -12.01 18.65 -3.66
C GLU A 217 -12.58 17.28 -3.99
N GLU A 218 -13.68 16.86 -3.35
CA GLU A 218 -14.41 15.64 -3.70
C GLU A 218 -14.87 15.67 -5.17
N LYS A 219 -15.42 16.79 -5.64
CA LYS A 219 -15.80 16.94 -7.06
C LYS A 219 -14.60 16.74 -7.99
N ALA A 220 -13.45 17.34 -7.68
CA ALA A 220 -12.23 17.14 -8.45
C ALA A 220 -11.78 15.67 -8.45
N LEU A 221 -11.83 14.99 -7.31
CA LEU A 221 -11.43 13.60 -7.17
C LEU A 221 -12.35 12.64 -7.94
N VAL A 222 -13.67 12.83 -7.90
CA VAL A 222 -14.61 12.00 -8.67
C VAL A 222 -14.41 12.22 -10.18
N LEU A 223 -14.18 13.46 -10.62
CA LEU A 223 -13.88 13.75 -12.02
C LEU A 223 -12.56 13.11 -12.49
N LEU A 224 -11.51 13.18 -11.66
CA LEU A 224 -10.24 12.51 -11.92
C LEU A 224 -10.41 10.99 -11.97
N ALA A 225 -11.13 10.39 -11.02
CA ALA A 225 -11.41 8.97 -11.00
C ALA A 225 -12.17 8.51 -12.25
N ALA A 226 -13.17 9.27 -12.69
CA ALA A 226 -13.89 9.00 -13.93
C ALA A 226 -12.97 9.07 -15.16
N SER A 227 -12.04 10.03 -15.20
CA SER A 227 -11.05 10.12 -16.28
C SER A 227 -10.13 8.89 -16.33
N TYR A 228 -9.67 8.43 -15.17
CA TYR A 228 -8.83 7.23 -15.05
C TYR A 228 -9.58 5.97 -15.48
N ALA A 229 -10.84 5.84 -15.08
CA ALA A 229 -11.70 4.73 -15.50
C ALA A 229 -11.97 4.72 -17.02
N ALA A 230 -12.09 5.90 -17.62
CA ALA A 230 -12.23 6.05 -19.07
C ALA A 230 -10.90 5.89 -19.84
N GLY A 231 -9.77 5.69 -19.14
CA GLY A 231 -8.46 5.54 -19.75
C GLY A 231 -7.97 6.80 -20.44
N ILE A 232 -8.28 7.98 -19.89
CA ILE A 232 -7.81 9.28 -20.38
C ILE A 232 -7.16 10.08 -19.25
N ASP A 233 -6.23 10.95 -19.61
CA ASP A 233 -5.61 11.90 -18.69
C ASP A 233 -6.13 13.31 -18.98
N ILE A 234 -6.96 13.86 -18.09
CA ILE A 234 -7.39 15.27 -18.17
C ILE A 234 -6.32 16.22 -17.61
N ILE A 235 -5.47 15.71 -16.72
CA ILE A 235 -4.25 16.37 -16.25
C ILE A 235 -3.09 15.39 -16.39
N ASP A 236 -1.88 15.92 -16.60
CA ASP A 236 -0.66 15.11 -16.71
C ASP A 236 0.36 15.44 -15.61
N ALA A 237 1.50 14.74 -15.63
CA ALA A 237 2.57 14.98 -14.66
C ALA A 237 3.15 16.40 -14.71
N THR A 238 3.07 17.09 -15.85
CA THR A 238 3.50 18.48 -16.00
C THR A 238 2.56 19.40 -15.24
N ASP A 239 1.23 19.22 -15.42
CA ASP A 239 0.21 20.00 -14.69
C ASP A 239 0.39 19.85 -13.18
N ILE A 240 0.61 18.61 -12.71
CA ILE A 240 0.84 18.28 -11.29
C ILE A 240 2.14 18.91 -10.79
N GLY A 241 3.21 18.83 -11.58
CA GLY A 241 4.50 19.44 -11.28
C GLY A 241 4.41 20.96 -11.09
N LEU A 242 3.66 21.65 -11.95
CA LEU A 242 3.43 23.09 -11.84
C LEU A 242 2.59 23.45 -10.62
N ALA A 243 1.52 22.70 -10.33
CA ALA A 243 0.71 22.91 -9.13
C ALA A 243 1.54 22.74 -7.85
N LEU A 244 2.34 21.67 -7.77
CA LEU A 244 3.24 21.43 -6.64
C LEU A 244 4.36 22.46 -6.54
N GLN A 245 4.83 23.01 -7.66
CA GLN A 245 5.83 24.07 -7.64
C GLN A 245 5.28 25.33 -6.95
N ILE A 246 4.02 25.70 -7.21
CA ILE A 246 3.37 26.83 -6.54
C ILE A 246 3.30 26.59 -5.02
N GLU A 247 2.85 25.41 -4.61
CA GLU A 247 2.78 25.05 -3.18
C GLU A 247 4.15 24.96 -2.53
N ALA A 248 5.15 24.41 -3.23
CA ALA A 248 6.51 24.36 -2.76
C ALA A 248 7.07 25.76 -2.52
N LYS A 249 6.81 26.73 -3.41
CA LYS A 249 7.22 28.13 -3.21
C LYS A 249 6.62 28.69 -1.93
N ARG A 250 5.30 28.54 -1.74
CA ARG A 250 4.60 28.98 -0.52
C ARG A 250 5.23 28.36 0.73
N MET A 251 5.41 27.04 0.74
CA MET A 251 5.97 26.30 1.88
C MET A 251 7.43 26.68 2.17
N LEU A 252 8.25 26.90 1.14
CA LEU A 252 9.63 27.35 1.26
C LEU A 252 9.73 28.80 1.75
N THR A 253 8.81 29.69 1.37
CA THR A 253 8.72 31.05 1.91
C THR A 253 8.35 31.03 3.39
N GLU A 254 7.36 30.21 3.77
CA GLU A 254 6.92 30.09 5.17
C GLU A 254 7.97 29.43 6.08
N LYS A 255 8.73 28.47 5.54
CA LYS A 255 9.72 27.67 6.28
C LYS A 255 11.03 27.55 5.49
N PRO A 256 11.83 28.62 5.37
CA PRO A 256 12.99 28.66 4.46
C PRO A 256 14.17 27.78 4.88
N ASN A 257 14.19 27.32 6.13
CA ASN A 257 15.20 26.39 6.64
C ASN A 257 14.76 24.93 6.54
N ASN A 258 13.48 24.65 6.30
CA ASN A 258 12.96 23.30 6.28
C ASN A 258 13.17 22.67 4.92
N ARG A 259 13.39 21.35 4.92
CA ARG A 259 13.34 20.52 3.73
C ARG A 259 11.93 19.97 3.58
N PHE A 260 11.57 19.64 2.35
CA PHE A 260 10.30 19.01 2.03
C PHE A 260 10.53 17.70 1.29
N ARG A 261 9.52 16.85 1.26
CA ARG A 261 9.58 15.55 0.62
C ARG A 261 8.37 15.39 -0.28
N LEU A 262 8.63 15.09 -1.54
CA LEU A 262 7.62 14.66 -2.49
C LEU A 262 7.43 13.16 -2.35
N LYS A 263 6.18 12.68 -2.36
CA LYS A 263 5.86 11.24 -2.35
C LYS A 263 4.71 10.96 -3.31
N ALA A 264 4.92 10.06 -4.25
CA ALA A 264 3.81 9.53 -5.04
C ALA A 264 2.91 8.63 -4.18
N ILE A 265 1.59 8.67 -4.42
CA ILE A 265 0.61 8.03 -3.53
C ILE A 265 0.71 6.50 -3.52
N ALA A 266 1.02 5.88 -4.66
CA ALA A 266 1.04 4.42 -4.83
C ALA A 266 2.37 3.76 -4.41
N GLY A 267 3.31 4.52 -3.83
CA GLY A 267 4.65 4.02 -3.50
C GLY A 267 4.76 3.41 -2.09
N GLY A 268 5.35 2.23 -1.98
CA GLY A 268 5.73 1.57 -0.72
C GLY A 268 7.22 1.26 -0.64
N GLY A 269 7.73 0.96 0.56
CA GLY A 269 9.12 0.51 0.75
C GLY A 269 10.20 1.52 0.35
N GLY A 270 9.91 2.82 0.50
CA GLY A 270 10.87 3.90 0.23
C GLY A 270 10.98 4.36 -1.23
N LYS A 271 10.19 3.77 -2.15
CA LYS A 271 10.20 4.13 -3.58
C LYS A 271 9.27 5.30 -3.92
N GLY A 272 9.58 6.03 -4.99
CA GLY A 272 8.73 7.07 -5.54
C GLY A 272 8.65 8.32 -4.65
N GLN A 273 9.76 8.67 -4.00
CA GLN A 273 9.89 9.84 -3.14
C GLN A 273 11.18 10.62 -3.42
N ARG A 274 11.13 11.96 -3.29
CA ARG A 274 12.29 12.85 -3.50
C ARG A 274 12.34 13.93 -2.43
N ILE A 275 13.54 14.29 -2.00
CA ILE A 275 13.75 15.39 -1.06
C ILE A 275 13.97 16.68 -1.83
N LEU A 276 13.14 17.68 -1.53
CA LEU A 276 13.34 19.07 -1.90
C LEU A 276 14.17 19.77 -0.82
N GLN A 277 15.30 20.34 -1.21
CA GLN A 277 16.18 21.05 -0.28
C GLN A 277 15.55 22.36 0.20
N SER A 278 16.03 22.88 1.32
CA SER A 278 15.52 24.14 1.88
C SER A 278 15.93 25.32 1.01
N ALA A 279 15.14 26.41 1.04
CA ALA A 279 15.44 27.61 0.28
C ALA A 279 16.82 28.17 0.66
N ASN A 280 17.17 28.15 1.95
CA ASN A 280 18.43 28.67 2.43
C ASN A 280 19.67 27.83 2.04
N SER A 281 19.49 26.64 1.45
CA SER A 281 20.59 25.90 0.81
C SER A 281 21.00 26.45 -0.55
N TYR A 282 20.23 27.37 -1.14
CA TYR A 282 20.51 27.95 -2.45
C TYR A 282 21.14 29.35 -2.32
N GLU A 283 22.03 29.68 -3.25
CA GLU A 283 22.61 31.02 -3.37
C GLU A 283 21.58 32.00 -3.95
N GLY A 284 21.49 33.20 -3.38
CA GLY A 284 20.58 34.26 -3.84
C GLY A 284 20.67 35.49 -2.95
N ALA A 285 20.39 36.66 -3.53
CA ALA A 285 20.46 37.94 -2.81
C ALA A 285 19.26 38.10 -1.86
N THR A 286 18.08 37.68 -2.31
CA THR A 286 16.82 37.74 -1.55
C THR A 286 16.31 36.34 -1.21
N LEU A 287 15.35 36.23 -0.29
CA LEU A 287 14.71 34.94 -0.01
C LEU A 287 13.90 34.48 -1.23
N GLU A 288 13.26 35.41 -1.91
CA GLU A 288 12.47 35.17 -3.12
C GLU A 288 13.32 34.51 -4.21
N ASP A 289 14.53 35.02 -4.47
CA ASP A 289 15.47 34.42 -5.43
C ASP A 289 15.82 32.97 -5.07
N LYS A 290 16.02 32.72 -3.78
CA LYS A 290 16.37 31.39 -3.25
C LYS A 290 15.20 30.42 -3.38
N VAL A 291 13.99 30.87 -3.06
CA VAL A 291 12.75 30.10 -3.19
C VAL A 291 12.49 29.74 -4.65
N GLU A 292 12.63 30.69 -5.58
CA GLU A 292 12.48 30.44 -7.02
C GLU A 292 13.46 29.37 -7.51
N LYS A 293 14.74 29.48 -7.14
CA LYS A 293 15.76 28.48 -7.49
C LYS A 293 15.48 27.11 -6.87
N ALA A 294 15.07 27.07 -5.61
CA ALA A 294 14.76 25.83 -4.92
C ALA A 294 13.55 25.11 -5.55
N ALA A 295 12.47 25.84 -5.80
CA ALA A 295 11.24 25.28 -6.35
C ALA A 295 11.34 24.92 -7.85
N ALA A 296 12.36 25.40 -8.58
CA ALA A 296 12.52 25.16 -10.00
C ALA A 296 12.61 23.66 -10.37
N CYS A 297 13.16 22.81 -9.49
CA CYS A 297 13.32 21.39 -9.76
C CYS A 297 12.05 20.55 -9.48
N VAL A 298 11.03 21.13 -8.83
CA VAL A 298 9.83 20.39 -8.37
C VAL A 298 9.12 19.62 -9.49
N PRO A 299 8.85 20.19 -10.69
CA PRO A 299 8.21 19.45 -11.76
C PRO A 299 9.00 18.20 -12.19
N SER A 300 10.33 18.30 -12.26
CA SER A 300 11.20 17.16 -12.59
C SER A 300 11.16 16.08 -11.52
N LEU A 301 11.18 16.47 -10.23
CA LEU A 301 11.08 15.52 -9.11
C LEU A 301 9.75 14.76 -9.10
N VAL A 302 8.65 15.40 -9.49
CA VAL A 302 7.34 14.76 -9.64
C VAL A 302 7.40 13.66 -10.70
N VAL A 303 7.95 13.97 -11.87
CA VAL A 303 8.10 13.01 -12.97
C VAL A 303 8.99 11.83 -12.54
N GLU A 304 10.11 12.08 -11.86
CA GLU A 304 10.97 11.02 -11.34
C GLU A 304 10.25 10.09 -10.36
N CYS A 305 9.46 10.64 -9.43
CA CYS A 305 8.66 9.84 -8.49
C CYS A 305 7.68 8.91 -9.23
N LEU A 306 6.99 9.43 -10.24
CA LEU A 306 5.99 8.68 -11.01
C LEU A 306 6.63 7.62 -11.91
N ILE A 307 7.75 7.93 -12.56
CA ILE A 307 8.49 6.98 -13.40
C ILE A 307 9.02 5.83 -12.56
N GLU A 308 9.58 6.10 -11.38
CA GLU A 308 10.12 5.07 -10.49
C GLU A 308 9.04 4.05 -10.08
N LEU A 309 7.80 4.51 -9.87
CA LEU A 309 6.66 3.65 -9.56
C LEU A 309 5.93 3.11 -10.78
N LYS A 310 6.32 3.53 -11.99
CA LYS A 310 5.63 3.22 -13.25
C LYS A 310 4.16 3.66 -13.24
N THR A 311 3.85 4.78 -12.60
CA THR A 311 2.49 5.35 -12.49
C THR A 311 2.34 6.61 -13.35
N ASN A 312 3.09 6.69 -14.45
CA ASN A 312 3.05 7.81 -15.40
C ASN A 312 2.29 7.45 -16.70
N GLY A 313 1.67 6.28 -16.78
CA GLY A 313 0.87 5.84 -17.92
C GLY A 313 -0.52 6.47 -17.94
N VAL A 314 -1.21 6.38 -19.08
CA VAL A 314 -2.56 6.94 -19.24
C VAL A 314 -3.55 6.21 -18.34
N GLY A 315 -4.34 6.98 -17.57
CA GLY A 315 -5.31 6.44 -16.62
C GLY A 315 -4.69 5.96 -15.30
N ASP A 316 -3.37 6.07 -15.12
CA ASP A 316 -2.75 5.89 -13.81
C ASP A 316 -3.08 7.06 -12.89
N ASN A 317 -3.29 6.76 -11.61
CA ASN A 317 -3.38 7.80 -10.58
C ASN A 317 -1.99 8.40 -10.33
N LYS A 318 -1.81 9.65 -10.79
CA LYS A 318 -0.53 10.38 -10.76
C LYS A 318 -0.35 11.27 -9.52
N ASN A 319 -1.17 11.11 -8.48
CA ASN A 319 -1.10 12.02 -7.34
C ASN A 319 0.26 11.95 -6.63
N VAL A 320 0.83 13.11 -6.34
CA VAL A 320 2.08 13.30 -5.60
C VAL A 320 1.80 14.32 -4.50
N LEU A 321 2.12 13.95 -3.26
CA LEU A 321 2.03 14.87 -2.12
C LEU A 321 3.39 15.54 -1.88
N ILE A 322 3.38 16.73 -1.27
CA ILE A 322 4.56 17.39 -0.72
C ILE A 322 4.36 17.59 0.78
N GLU A 323 5.29 17.13 1.59
CA GLU A 323 5.21 17.21 3.05
C GLU A 323 6.52 17.69 3.66
N MET A 324 6.46 18.17 4.91
CA MET A 324 7.65 18.51 5.66
C MET A 324 8.55 17.28 5.81
N ASN A 325 9.84 17.42 5.45
CA ASN A 325 10.82 16.37 5.69
C ASN A 325 11.30 16.50 7.13
N ILE A 326 10.96 15.52 7.97
CA ILE A 326 11.42 15.48 9.36
C ILE A 326 12.71 14.65 9.39
N ASP A 327 13.81 15.30 9.72
CA ASP A 327 15.16 14.74 9.57
C ASP A 327 15.50 13.72 10.65
N THR A 328 15.06 14.00 11.88
CA THR A 328 15.27 13.14 13.04
C THR A 328 13.91 12.69 13.55
N THR A 329 13.55 11.45 13.24
CA THR A 329 12.29 10.84 13.67
C THR A 329 12.55 9.51 14.34
N ARG A 330 11.74 9.19 15.36
CA ARG A 330 11.46 7.80 15.65
C ARG A 330 10.38 7.31 14.68
N HIS A 331 10.59 6.15 14.08
CA HIS A 331 9.60 5.49 13.25
C HIS A 331 8.92 4.41 14.07
N GLN A 332 7.76 4.74 14.64
CA GLN A 332 6.93 3.83 15.43
C GLN A 332 5.76 3.34 14.59
N GLU A 333 5.47 2.05 14.68
CA GLU A 333 4.26 1.47 14.09
C GLU A 333 3.48 0.68 15.14
N ILE A 334 2.15 0.71 15.04
CA ILE A 334 1.25 0.04 15.98
C ILE A 334 0.68 -1.20 15.30
N GLN A 335 0.82 -2.35 15.92
CA GLN A 335 0.18 -3.56 15.42
C GLN A 335 -1.30 -3.50 15.75
N VAL A 336 -2.14 -3.70 14.73
CA VAL A 336 -3.60 -3.76 14.88
C VAL A 336 -4.14 -5.13 14.46
N ILE A 337 -5.23 -5.54 15.10
CA ILE A 337 -6.05 -6.69 14.69
C ILE A 337 -7.52 -6.31 14.86
N GLY A 338 -8.35 -6.74 13.92
CA GLY A 338 -9.78 -6.49 13.96
C GLY A 338 -10.54 -7.41 13.03
N ASN A 339 -11.86 -7.49 13.23
CA ASN A 339 -12.76 -8.36 12.47
C ASN A 339 -13.82 -7.58 11.67
N GLY A 340 -13.74 -6.25 11.65
CA GLY A 340 -14.74 -5.36 11.04
C GLY A 340 -15.77 -4.79 12.04
N ASP A 341 -15.98 -5.44 13.18
CA ASP A 341 -16.85 -4.94 14.27
C ASP A 341 -16.04 -4.29 15.39
N TRP A 342 -14.90 -4.91 15.72
CA TRP A 342 -13.96 -4.43 16.72
C TRP A 342 -12.54 -4.39 16.15
N CYS A 343 -11.72 -3.56 16.79
CA CYS A 343 -10.29 -3.45 16.53
C CYS A 343 -9.57 -3.27 17.86
N MET A 344 -8.40 -3.89 18.00
CA MET A 344 -7.50 -3.69 19.15
C MET A 344 -6.07 -3.51 18.67
N THR A 345 -5.25 -2.87 19.51
CA THR A 345 -3.80 -2.75 19.33
C THR A 345 -3.09 -3.89 20.06
N MET A 346 -1.91 -4.29 19.57
CA MET A 346 -1.09 -5.36 20.15
C MET A 346 0.32 -4.86 20.52
N GLY A 347 0.42 -3.60 20.97
CA GLY A 347 1.68 -2.90 21.15
C GLY A 347 2.24 -2.32 19.85
N GLY A 348 3.51 -1.92 19.87
CA GLY A 348 4.17 -1.26 18.75
C GLY A 348 5.49 -1.91 18.36
N ARG A 349 6.08 -1.36 17.29
CA ARG A 349 7.45 -1.66 16.87
C ARG A 349 8.20 -0.36 16.60
N ASP A 350 9.39 -0.25 17.17
CA ASP A 350 10.36 0.77 16.83
C ASP A 350 11.16 0.28 15.63
N CYS A 351 10.90 0.90 14.48
CA CYS A 351 11.57 0.64 13.22
C CYS A 351 12.50 1.80 12.82
N SER A 352 12.99 2.59 13.79
CA SER A 352 13.77 3.80 13.52
C SER A 352 15.13 3.51 12.90
N LEU A 353 15.69 2.30 13.12
CA LEU A 353 16.95 1.92 12.52
C LEU A 353 16.75 1.54 11.05
N GLN A 354 17.04 2.50 10.18
CA GLN A 354 16.87 2.38 8.74
C GLN A 354 18.15 2.76 8.00
N MET A 355 18.34 2.17 6.83
CA MET A 355 19.35 2.61 5.86
C MET A 355 18.67 2.81 4.52
N HIS A 356 18.85 3.99 3.92
CA HIS A 356 18.17 4.37 2.69
C HIS A 356 16.64 4.14 2.74
N GLU A 357 16.01 4.48 3.86
CA GLU A 357 14.56 4.37 4.07
C GLU A 357 14.03 2.91 4.02
N GLN A 358 14.93 1.93 4.24
CA GLN A 358 14.59 0.53 4.43
C GLN A 358 14.86 0.13 5.88
N LYS A 359 13.89 -0.55 6.50
CA LYS A 359 14.01 -1.07 7.87
C LYS A 359 15.13 -2.10 7.95
N LEU A 360 16.04 -1.92 8.91
CA LEU A 360 17.14 -2.86 9.16
C LEU A 360 16.94 -3.64 10.46
N LEU A 361 16.42 -2.98 11.49
CA LEU A 361 16.11 -3.57 12.78
C LEU A 361 14.75 -3.06 13.24
N GLU A 362 13.98 -3.97 13.79
CA GLU A 362 12.69 -3.68 14.40
C GLU A 362 12.72 -4.21 15.83
N VAL A 363 12.32 -3.39 16.79
CA VAL A 363 12.25 -3.75 18.20
C VAL A 363 10.81 -3.67 18.65
N SER A 364 10.26 -4.75 19.21
CA SER A 364 8.92 -4.73 19.79
C SER A 364 8.90 -3.78 20.99
N VAL A 365 7.86 -2.96 21.07
CA VAL A 365 7.66 -1.95 22.11
C VAL A 365 6.33 -2.25 22.81
N THR A 366 6.33 -2.31 24.13
CA THR A 366 5.09 -2.54 24.89
C THR A 366 4.21 -1.29 24.92
N GLU A 367 2.95 -1.44 25.33
CA GLU A 367 2.04 -0.30 25.46
C GLU A 367 2.53 0.68 26.54
N GLU A 368 3.14 0.17 27.62
CA GLU A 368 3.77 0.99 28.65
C GLU A 368 4.95 1.79 28.08
N GLU A 369 5.83 1.14 27.32
CA GLU A 369 6.98 1.81 26.68
C GLU A 369 6.54 2.83 25.62
N LEU A 370 5.40 2.63 24.95
CA LEU A 370 4.80 3.61 24.04
C LEU A 370 4.21 4.81 24.79
N ASN A 371 3.65 4.62 25.98
CA ASN A 371 3.10 5.71 26.80
C ASN A 371 4.19 6.57 27.47
N GLU A 372 5.37 5.99 27.72
CA GLU A 372 6.53 6.68 28.29
C GLU A 372 7.38 7.45 27.24
N ALA A 373 7.25 7.08 25.96
CA ALA A 373 7.98 7.65 24.81
C ALA A 373 7.37 8.94 24.28
#